data_AF-A0A2V4MWG8-F1
#
_entry.id   AF-A0A2V4MWG8-F1
#
_cell.length_a   1.000
_cell.length_b   1.000
_cell.length_c   1.000
_cell.angle_alpha   90.00
_cell.angle_beta   90.00
_cell.angle_gamma   90.00
#
_symmetry.space_group_name_H-M   'P 1'
#
loop_
_entity.id
_entity.type
_entity.pdbx_description
1 polymer ?
#
loop_
_entity_poly.entity_id
_entity_poly.type
_entity_poly.pdbx_seq_one_letter_code
_entity_poly.pdbx_strand_id
1 'polypeptide(L)'
;MATKLTQSVVDKIRHDQEAGKQIYDASVSGLRIVVGKNSASYKLMGRINDGTDRYISLLIGRTDEVSLKSARERAHELRTILRSGTDPRAPKVKIPNLKEVADGPVAV
;
A
#
# COMPACT_ATOMS: atom_id res chain seq x y z
N MET A 1 -9.68 5.97 16.40
CA MET A 1 -9.66 4.56 16.84
C MET A 1 -9.50 3.66 15.63
N ALA A 2 -8.81 2.53 15.76
CA ALA A 2 -8.66 1.55 14.68
C ALA A 2 -9.74 0.48 14.79
N THR A 3 -10.26 0.03 13.65
CA THR A 3 -11.34 -0.96 13.54
C THR A 3 -10.75 -2.28 13.08
N LYS A 4 -11.16 -3.40 13.70
CA LYS A 4 -10.81 -4.73 13.16
C LYS A 4 -11.60 -4.95 11.87
N LEU A 5 -10.99 -4.65 10.72
CA LEU A 5 -11.68 -4.81 9.44
C LEU A 5 -11.94 -6.29 9.18
N THR A 6 -13.14 -6.57 8.68
CA THR A 6 -13.54 -7.85 8.09
C THR A 6 -14.00 -7.57 6.67
N GLN A 7 -14.05 -8.58 5.81
CA GLN A 7 -14.51 -8.39 4.42
C GLN A 7 -15.92 -7.80 4.38
N SER A 8 -16.84 -8.29 5.22
CA SER A 8 -18.21 -7.75 5.31
C SER A 8 -18.25 -6.28 5.75
N VAL A 9 -17.31 -5.84 6.60
CA VAL A 9 -17.20 -4.41 6.96
C VAL A 9 -16.71 -3.60 5.75
N VAL A 10 -15.73 -4.11 5.00
CA VAL A 10 -15.28 -3.47 3.77
C VAL A 10 -16.43 -3.33 2.78
N ASP A 11 -17.20 -4.39 2.55
CA ASP A 11 -18.30 -4.38 1.59
C ASP A 11 -19.34 -3.32 1.97
N LYS A 12 -19.72 -3.22 3.25
CA LYS A 12 -20.60 -2.13 3.76
C LYS A 12 -20.03 -0.74 3.51
N ILE A 13 -18.73 -0.54 3.74
CA ILE A 13 -18.07 0.75 3.53
C ILE A 13 -18.18 1.21 2.06
N ARG A 14 -18.18 0.27 1.11
CA ARG A 14 -18.29 0.60 -0.33
C ARG A 14 -19.67 1.15 -0.70
N HIS A 15 -20.71 0.80 0.05
CA HIS A 15 -22.09 1.18 -0.28
C HIS A 15 -22.61 2.36 0.55
N ASP A 16 -22.20 2.49 1.81
CA ASP A 16 -22.97 3.27 2.79
C ASP A 16 -22.23 4.46 3.42
N GLN A 17 -21.09 4.89 2.88
CA GLN A 17 -20.24 5.88 3.55
C GLN A 17 -20.04 7.18 2.76
N GLU A 18 -20.07 8.29 3.50
CA GLU A 18 -19.72 9.62 3.01
C GLU A 18 -18.24 9.67 2.59
N ALA A 19 -18.00 10.28 1.44
CA ALA A 19 -16.65 10.51 0.93
C ALA A 19 -15.79 11.29 1.94
N GLY A 20 -14.49 10.99 1.97
CA GLY A 20 -13.51 11.64 2.83
C GLY A 20 -13.23 10.91 4.14
N LYS A 21 -14.06 9.93 4.53
CA LYS A 21 -13.82 9.11 5.72
C LYS A 21 -12.60 8.19 5.52
N GLN A 22 -11.87 8.01 6.62
CA GLN A 22 -10.72 7.11 6.69
C GLN A 22 -10.89 6.15 7.86
N ILE A 23 -10.76 4.85 7.58
CA ILE A 23 -11.03 3.79 8.54
C ILE A 23 -9.78 2.94 8.66
N TYR A 24 -9.12 3.00 9.81
CA TYR A 24 -7.87 2.27 10.04
C TYR A 24 -8.14 0.82 10.40
N ASP A 25 -7.30 -0.09 9.89
CA ASP A 25 -7.29 -1.48 10.30
C ASP A 25 -6.55 -1.65 11.64
N ALA A 26 -7.17 -2.36 12.57
CA ALA A 26 -6.55 -2.67 13.85
C ALA A 26 -5.48 -3.76 13.74
N SER A 27 -5.54 -4.62 12.71
CA SER A 27 -4.60 -5.75 12.57
C SER A 27 -3.28 -5.32 11.95
N VAL A 28 -3.29 -4.33 11.06
CA VAL A 28 -2.08 -3.79 10.43
C VAL A 28 -2.00 -2.29 10.65
N SER A 29 -1.08 -1.87 11.52
CA SER A 29 -0.86 -0.45 11.82
C SER A 29 -0.62 0.35 10.53
N GLY A 30 -1.30 1.50 10.42
CA GLY A 30 -1.19 2.39 9.27
C GLY A 30 -1.99 1.95 8.04
N LEU A 31 -2.45 0.70 7.94
CA LEU A 31 -3.39 0.30 6.90
C LEU A 31 -4.74 0.98 7.16
N ARG A 32 -5.32 1.57 6.12
CA ARG A 32 -6.62 2.23 6.18
C ARG A 32 -7.40 2.06 4.88
N ILE A 33 -8.71 2.09 4.98
CA ILE A 33 -9.60 2.33 3.86
C ILE A 33 -9.83 3.84 3.76
N VAL A 34 -9.67 4.40 2.58
CA VAL A 34 -10.06 5.77 2.25
C VAL A 34 -11.29 5.71 1.36
N VAL A 35 -12.39 6.29 1.83
CA VAL A 35 -13.67 6.35 1.12
C VAL A 35 -13.66 7.56 0.19
N GLY A 36 -13.74 7.31 -1.11
CA GLY A 36 -14.00 8.31 -2.15
C GLY A 36 -15.49 8.42 -2.45
N LYS A 37 -15.84 9.27 -3.41
CA LYS A 37 -17.24 9.52 -3.79
C LYS A 37 -17.97 8.27 -4.31
N ASN A 38 -17.27 7.46 -5.12
CA ASN A 38 -17.82 6.30 -5.81
C ASN A 38 -16.98 5.03 -5.60
N SER A 39 -15.99 5.07 -4.73
CA SER A 39 -15.02 4.00 -4.58
C SER A 39 -14.39 4.06 -3.20
N ALA A 40 -13.77 2.96 -2.79
CA ALA A 40 -12.94 2.93 -1.59
C ALA A 40 -11.63 2.23 -1.92
N SER A 41 -10.53 2.70 -1.33
CA SER A 41 -9.19 2.17 -1.59
C SER A 41 -8.46 1.85 -0.30
N TYR A 42 -7.71 0.76 -0.32
CA TYR A 42 -6.72 0.47 0.70
C TYR A 42 -5.50 1.37 0.50
N LYS A 43 -5.09 2.04 1.56
CA LYS A 43 -3.85 2.81 1.61
C LYS A 43 -3.06 2.45 2.87
N LEU A 44 -1.74 2.50 2.76
CA LEU A 44 -0.84 2.42 3.91
C LEU A 44 -0.28 3.80 4.22
N MET A 45 -0.48 4.27 5.45
CA MET A 45 0.23 5.42 6.00
C MET A 45 1.42 4.91 6.82
N GLY A 46 2.63 5.38 6.51
CA GLY A 46 3.83 4.96 7.23
C GLY A 46 4.96 5.98 7.17
N ARG A 47 5.85 5.93 8.15
CA ARG A 47 7.07 6.74 8.24
C ARG A 47 8.21 6.05 7.53
N ILE A 48 8.99 6.80 6.74
CA ILE A 48 10.25 6.30 6.16
C ILE A 48 11.35 6.40 7.23
N ASN A 49 12.09 5.32 7.45
CA ASN A 49 13.21 5.27 8.38
C ASN A 49 14.53 5.75 7.72
N ASP A 50 14.50 6.92 7.09
CA ASP A 50 15.63 7.54 6.37
C ASP A 50 16.23 8.75 7.13
N GLY A 51 15.84 8.94 8.40
CA GLY A 51 16.22 10.09 9.21
C GLY A 51 15.42 11.37 8.95
N THR A 52 14.50 11.39 7.96
CA THR A 52 13.77 12.61 7.58
C THR A 52 12.45 12.83 8.33
N ASP A 53 12.01 11.85 9.13
CA ASP A 53 10.70 11.84 9.81
C ASP A 53 9.49 12.06 8.89
N ARG A 54 9.62 11.71 7.60
CA ARG A 54 8.55 11.89 6.63
C ARG A 54 7.56 10.74 6.70
N TYR A 55 6.28 11.09 6.76
CA TYR A 55 5.16 10.18 6.56
C TYR A 55 4.70 10.21 5.11
N ILE A 56 4.38 9.02 4.59
CA ILE A 56 3.89 8.85 3.24
C ILE A 56 2.61 8.01 3.24
N SER A 57 1.77 8.25 2.24
CA SER A 57 0.58 7.45 1.97
C SER A 57 0.77 6.68 0.67
N LEU A 58 0.78 5.36 0.76
CA LEU A 58 0.94 4.44 -0.38
C LEU A 58 -0.42 3.86 -0.76
N LEU A 59 -0.77 3.91 -2.04
CA LEU A 59 -1.95 3.21 -2.55
C LEU A 59 -1.63 1.72 -2.66
N ILE A 60 -2.50 0.87 -2.10
CA ILE A 60 -2.40 -0.59 -2.24
C ILE A 60 -3.32 -1.07 -3.38
N GLY A 61 -4.54 -0.53 -3.44
CA GLY A 61 -5.48 -0.86 -4.51
C GLY A 61 -6.92 -0.51 -4.13
N ARG A 62 -7.86 -0.71 -5.05
CA ARG A 62 -9.29 -0.51 -4.79
C ARG A 62 -9.88 -1.73 -4.07
N THR A 63 -10.93 -1.48 -3.30
CA THR A 63 -11.62 -2.48 -2.48
C THR A 63 -12.45 -3.49 -3.27
N ASP A 64 -12.76 -3.23 -4.55
CA ASP A 64 -13.29 -4.21 -5.53
C ASP A 64 -12.23 -5.14 -6.08
N GLU A 65 -11.00 -4.65 -6.20
CA GLU A 65 -9.94 -5.35 -6.93
C GLU A 65 -9.05 -6.16 -6.00
N VAL A 66 -8.90 -5.71 -4.75
CA VAL A 66 -7.99 -6.27 -3.78
C VAL A 66 -8.78 -6.79 -2.58
N SER A 67 -8.56 -8.05 -2.21
CA SER A 67 -9.14 -8.59 -0.98
C SER A 67 -8.51 -7.95 0.26
N LEU A 68 -9.24 -7.90 1.38
CA LEU A 68 -8.67 -7.41 2.65
C LEU A 68 -7.41 -8.19 3.05
N LYS A 69 -7.37 -9.50 2.78
CA LYS A 69 -6.21 -10.35 3.08
C LYS A 69 -4.99 -9.90 2.28
N SER A 70 -5.13 -9.79 0.96
CA SER A 70 -4.05 -9.35 0.07
C SER A 70 -3.59 -7.92 0.39
N ALA A 71 -4.52 -7.05 0.80
CA ALA A 71 -4.19 -5.70 1.23
C ALA A 71 -3.33 -5.69 2.51
N ARG A 72 -3.62 -6.57 3.48
CA ARG A 72 -2.80 -6.74 4.69
C ARG A 72 -1.42 -7.29 4.37
N GLU A 73 -1.33 -8.33 3.54
CA GLU A 73 -0.05 -8.90 3.09
C GLU A 73 0.82 -7.82 2.44
N ARG A 74 0.26 -7.07 1.48
CA ARG A 74 0.96 -5.98 0.82
C ARG A 74 1.36 -4.85 1.78
N ALA A 75 0.52 -4.53 2.75
CA ALA A 75 0.85 -3.55 3.78
C ALA A 75 2.03 -3.98 4.65
N HIS A 76 2.15 -5.27 4.99
CA HIS A 76 3.30 -5.80 5.71
C HIS A 76 4.61 -5.67 4.90
N GLU A 77 4.57 -6.00 3.61
CA GLU A 77 5.72 -5.83 2.71
C GLU A 77 6.17 -4.37 2.65
N LEU A 78 5.23 -3.46 2.39
CA LEU A 78 5.54 -2.03 2.31
C LEU A 78 6.07 -1.49 3.64
N ARG A 79 5.54 -1.93 4.79
CA ARG A 79 6.09 -1.57 6.11
C ARG A 79 7.54 -2.04 6.28
N THR A 80 7.90 -3.21 5.76
CA THR A 80 9.30 -3.67 5.78
C THR A 80 10.21 -2.77 4.96
N ILE A 81 9.77 -2.37 3.76
CA ILE A 81 10.52 -1.43 2.89
C ILE A 81 10.69 -0.06 3.57
N LEU A 82 9.64 0.45 4.23
CA LEU A 82 9.71 1.73 4.94
C LEU A 82 10.68 1.67 6.14
N ARG A 83 10.69 0.54 6.86
CA ARG A 83 11.61 0.31 7.99
C ARG A 83 13.07 0.22 7.56
N SER A 84 13.36 -0.24 6.34
CA SER A 84 14.71 -0.22 5.77
C SER A 84 15.15 1.17 5.28
N GLY A 85 14.33 2.20 5.47
CA GLY A 85 14.63 3.57 5.04
C GLY A 85 14.45 3.82 3.55
N THR A 86 13.80 2.89 2.83
CA THR A 86 13.57 3.01 1.40
C THR A 86 12.19 3.64 1.14
N ASP A 87 12.12 4.72 0.34
CA ASP A 87 10.84 5.25 -0.17
C ASP A 87 10.40 4.40 -1.37
N PRO A 88 9.29 3.64 -1.30
CA PRO A 88 8.81 2.82 -2.41
C PRO A 88 8.34 3.62 -3.64
N ARG A 89 8.17 4.95 -3.50
CA ARG A 89 7.77 5.86 -4.59
C ARG A 89 8.98 6.45 -5.30
N ALA A 90 10.18 6.28 -4.75
CA ALA A 90 11.39 6.78 -5.39
C ALA A 90 11.51 6.14 -6.79
N PRO A 91 11.77 6.94 -7.84
CA PRO A 91 11.94 6.40 -9.17
C PRO A 91 13.08 5.39 -9.18
N LYS A 92 12.86 4.22 -9.79
CA LYS A 92 13.91 3.22 -9.96
C LYS A 92 14.93 3.80 -10.94
N VAL A 93 16.10 4.16 -10.44
CA VAL A 93 17.15 4.89 -11.19
C VAL A 93 17.72 4.06 -12.35
N LYS A 94 17.55 2.73 -12.32
CA LYS A 94 17.90 1.83 -13.43
C LYS A 94 16.82 0.78 -13.62
N ILE A 95 16.03 0.93 -14.67
CA ILE A 95 15.28 -0.18 -15.26
C ILE A 95 16.15 -0.65 -16.42
N PRO A 96 16.79 -1.83 -16.33
CA PRO A 96 17.61 -2.34 -17.42
C PRO A 96 16.77 -2.41 -18.69
N ASN A 97 17.26 -1.84 -19.78
CA ASN A 97 16.63 -2.01 -21.08
C ASN A 97 17.00 -3.38 -21.66
N LEU A 98 16.25 -3.83 -22.68
CA LEU A 98 16.43 -5.16 -23.25
C LEU A 98 17.86 -5.43 -23.75
N LYS A 99 18.59 -4.40 -24.20
CA LYS A 99 19.99 -4.53 -24.64
C LYS A 99 20.93 -4.83 -23.48
N GLU A 100 20.73 -4.16 -22.34
CA GLU A 100 21.53 -4.40 -21.12
C GLU A 100 21.30 -5.80 -20.52
N VAL A 101 20.15 -6.42 -20.78
CA VAL A 101 19.84 -7.80 -20.35
C VAL A 101 20.34 -8.83 -21.38
N ALA A 102 20.31 -8.51 -22.67
CA ALA A 102 20.71 -9.42 -23.74
C ALA A 102 22.24 -9.54 -23.92
N ASP A 103 23.01 -8.51 -23.55
CA ASP A 103 24.48 -8.49 -23.69
C ASP A 103 25.24 -8.89 -22.40
N GLY A 104 24.53 -9.35 -21.35
CA GLY A 104 25.17 -9.94 -20.18
C GLY A 104 25.86 -11.25 -20.55
N PRO A 105 27.07 -11.56 -20.04
CA PRO A 105 27.77 -12.77 -20.42
C PRO A 105 26.90 -13.98 -20.02
N VAL A 106 26.46 -14.73 -21.03
CA VAL A 106 26.01 -16.11 -20.84
C VAL A 106 27.22 -16.84 -20.28
N ALA A 107 27.19 -17.17 -18.99
CA ALA A 107 28.18 -18.04 -18.39
C ALA A 107 28.09 -19.39 -19.12
N VAL A 108 29.10 -19.66 -19.95
CA VAL A 108 29.45 -20.98 -20.47
C VAL A 108 30.74 -21.40 -19.77
#